data_AF-A0A1Q9CWM8-F1
#
_entry.id   AF-A0A1Q9CWM8-F1
#
_cell.length_a   1.000
_cell.length_b   1.000
_cell.length_c   1.000
_cell.angle_alpha   90.00
_cell.angle_beta   90.00
_cell.angle_gamma   90.00
#
_symmetry.space_group_name_H-M   'P 1'
#
loop_
_entity.id
_entity.type
_entity.pdbx_description
1 polymer ?
#
loop_
_entity_poly.entity_id
_entity_poly.type
_entity_poly.pdbx_seq_one_letter_code
_entity_poly.pdbx_strand_id
1 'polypeptide(L)'
;MKNTNLWNPGIDPLKERPRGLYCYKNYEVLRYLLSNLRWWLEEYNCDGFRFDGVTSMLYHHHGLYMSFTGNYEEYFGMSTDVDAVVYLMLASELVRSVRPDAVMIAEDVSGMPGLCVPVAEGGIGFDYRLAMSLPDMWISLLKDVKDERWGMNQIVSAMCNRRRGREKTVAYAESHDQSIVGDKTIAFWLMDAEMYTGMGDDGTPGSVVVARGMAMH
;
A
#
# COMPACT_ATOMS: atom_id res chain seq x y z
N MET A 1 21.85 -16.72 22.52
CA MET A 1 21.33 -17.38 21.28
C MET A 1 21.51 -16.42 20.12
N LYS A 2 21.76 -16.96 18.92
CA LYS A 2 22.50 -16.34 17.83
C LYS A 2 21.90 -15.03 17.30
N ASN A 3 22.76 -14.02 17.21
CA ASN A 3 22.58 -12.78 16.47
C ASN A 3 22.92 -13.07 14.99
N THR A 4 21.92 -13.24 14.13
CA THR A 4 22.14 -13.39 12.68
C THR A 4 22.28 -12.01 12.06
N ASN A 5 23.52 -11.50 12.07
CA ASN A 5 23.95 -10.47 11.14
C ASN A 5 23.73 -10.98 9.70
N LEU A 6 22.73 -10.43 9.01
CA LEU A 6 22.51 -10.65 7.56
C LEU A 6 23.37 -9.72 6.68
N TRP A 7 24.32 -8.98 7.26
CA TRP A 7 25.11 -8.00 6.55
C TRP A 7 26.57 -8.45 6.46
N ASN A 8 26.92 -9.05 5.33
CA ASN A 8 28.31 -9.29 4.95
C ASN A 8 28.77 -8.10 4.09
N PRO A 9 29.73 -7.26 4.55
CA PRO A 9 30.08 -5.98 3.91
C PRO A 9 30.83 -6.10 2.56
N GLY A 10 30.80 -7.27 1.92
CA GLY A 10 31.44 -7.56 0.64
C GLY A 10 30.49 -7.79 -0.54
N ILE A 11 29.18 -7.60 -0.35
CA ILE A 11 28.19 -7.85 -1.41
C ILE A 11 27.88 -6.54 -2.13
N ASP A 12 28.22 -6.50 -3.42
CA ASP A 12 27.79 -5.45 -4.36
C ASP A 12 26.27 -5.55 -4.55
N PRO A 13 25.47 -4.56 -4.09
CA PRO A 13 24.01 -4.62 -4.14
C PRO A 13 23.44 -4.66 -5.56
N LEU A 14 24.27 -4.44 -6.59
CA LEU A 14 23.89 -4.56 -8.00
C LEU A 14 24.21 -5.94 -8.60
N LYS A 15 24.95 -6.82 -7.91
CA LYS A 15 25.38 -8.13 -8.45
C LYS A 15 24.71 -9.34 -7.82
N GLU A 16 24.20 -9.23 -6.60
CA GLU A 16 23.48 -10.33 -5.96
C GLU A 16 22.11 -9.88 -5.47
N ARG A 17 21.06 -10.40 -6.13
CA ARG A 17 19.67 -10.17 -5.72
C ARG A 17 19.48 -10.69 -4.29
N PRO A 18 18.90 -9.92 -3.36
CA PRO A 18 18.65 -10.37 -2.00
C PRO A 18 18.01 -11.76 -1.95
N ARG A 19 18.48 -12.62 -1.04
CA ARG A 19 17.94 -13.97 -0.85
C ARG A 19 16.44 -13.89 -0.54
N GLY A 20 15.61 -14.55 -1.35
CA GLY A 20 14.15 -14.60 -1.17
C GLY A 20 13.33 -13.82 -2.20
N LEU A 21 13.96 -13.10 -3.14
CA LEU A 21 13.24 -12.43 -4.23
C LEU A 21 13.09 -13.32 -5.46
N TYR A 22 11.89 -13.34 -6.04
CA TYR A 22 11.59 -14.08 -7.26
C TYR A 22 12.33 -13.54 -8.48
N CYS A 23 12.83 -14.41 -9.34
CA CYS A 23 13.40 -14.02 -10.63
C CYS A 23 12.31 -14.05 -11.71
N TYR A 24 11.65 -12.91 -11.94
CA TYR A 24 10.51 -12.79 -12.87
C TYR A 24 10.87 -13.10 -14.34
N LYS A 25 12.15 -13.06 -14.71
CA LYS A 25 12.63 -13.48 -16.03
C LYS A 25 12.59 -14.99 -16.24
N ASN A 26 12.64 -15.78 -15.17
CA ASN A 26 12.65 -17.23 -15.28
C ASN A 26 11.25 -17.74 -15.63
N TYR A 27 11.16 -18.49 -16.73
CA TYR A 27 9.91 -19.03 -17.24
C TYR A 27 9.17 -19.91 -16.20
N GLU A 28 9.88 -20.71 -15.42
CA GLU A 28 9.23 -21.56 -14.41
C GLU A 28 8.74 -20.77 -13.19
N VAL A 29 9.36 -19.62 -12.90
CA VAL A 29 8.85 -18.69 -11.89
C VAL A 29 7.57 -18.03 -12.39
N LEU A 30 7.53 -17.58 -13.64
CA LEU A 30 6.31 -17.06 -14.27
C LEU A 30 5.20 -18.11 -14.25
N ARG A 31 5.51 -19.35 -14.67
CA ARG A 31 4.55 -20.46 -14.65
C ARG A 31 3.98 -20.65 -13.24
N TYR A 32 4.84 -20.71 -12.23
CA TYR A 32 4.44 -20.90 -10.84
C TYR A 32 3.50 -19.79 -10.36
N LEU A 33 3.91 -18.53 -10.50
CA LEU A 33 3.15 -17.38 -10.00
C LEU A 33 1.82 -17.18 -10.73
N LEU A 34 1.82 -17.27 -12.07
CA LEU A 34 0.61 -17.15 -12.88
C LEU A 34 -0.36 -18.31 -12.61
N SER A 35 0.15 -19.54 -12.46
CA SER A 35 -0.70 -20.68 -12.09
C SER A 35 -1.26 -20.53 -10.68
N ASN A 36 -0.53 -19.91 -9.75
CA ASN A 36 -1.03 -19.63 -8.41
C ASN A 36 -2.23 -18.67 -8.43
N LEU A 37 -2.18 -17.60 -9.24
CA LEU A 37 -3.31 -16.69 -9.40
C LEU A 37 -4.54 -17.42 -9.96
N ARG A 38 -4.35 -18.21 -11.03
CA ARG A 38 -5.44 -18.98 -11.62
C ARG A 38 -6.03 -19.99 -10.62
N TRP A 39 -5.18 -20.67 -9.85
CA TRP A 39 -5.61 -21.63 -8.84
C TRP A 39 -6.54 -21.00 -7.79
N TRP A 40 -6.20 -19.83 -7.26
CA TRP A 40 -7.07 -19.12 -6.32
C TRP A 40 -8.40 -18.68 -6.94
N LEU A 41 -8.40 -18.28 -8.22
CA LEU A 41 -9.62 -17.92 -8.92
C LEU A 41 -10.53 -19.13 -9.18
N GLU A 42 -9.97 -20.27 -9.62
CA GLU A 42 -10.77 -21.43 -10.03
C GLU A 42 -11.15 -22.33 -8.85
N GLU A 43 -10.23 -22.63 -7.93
CA GLU A 43 -10.48 -23.57 -6.84
C GLU A 43 -11.23 -22.90 -5.68
N TYR A 44 -10.83 -21.67 -5.33
CA TYR A 44 -11.38 -20.95 -4.17
C TYR A 44 -12.40 -19.89 -4.57
N ASN A 45 -12.66 -19.70 -5.88
CA ASN A 45 -13.62 -18.74 -6.40
C ASN A 45 -13.38 -17.31 -5.90
N CYS A 46 -12.13 -16.92 -5.64
CA CYS A 46 -11.80 -15.57 -5.23
C CYS A 46 -12.25 -14.54 -6.28
N ASP A 47 -12.77 -13.40 -5.84
CA ASP A 47 -13.27 -12.33 -6.72
C ASP A 47 -12.18 -11.31 -7.12
N GLY A 48 -10.92 -11.59 -6.82
CA GLY A 48 -9.84 -10.66 -7.05
C GLY A 48 -8.66 -10.83 -6.11
N PHE A 49 -7.72 -9.91 -6.21
CA PHE A 49 -6.47 -9.93 -5.45
C PHE A 49 -6.03 -8.54 -5.03
N ARG A 50 -5.39 -8.47 -3.85
CA ARG A 50 -4.50 -7.38 -3.48
C ARG A 50 -3.07 -7.89 -3.65
N PHE A 51 -2.27 -7.20 -4.45
CA PHE A 51 -0.85 -7.48 -4.59
C PHE A 51 -0.10 -6.62 -3.57
N ASP A 52 0.53 -7.28 -2.62
CA ASP A 52 1.28 -6.65 -1.54
C ASP A 52 2.71 -6.35 -1.99
N GLY A 53 3.28 -5.26 -1.48
CA GLY A 53 4.65 -4.88 -1.76
C GLY A 53 4.94 -4.58 -3.24
N VAL A 54 3.99 -4.03 -3.99
CA VAL A 54 4.18 -3.70 -5.41
C VAL A 54 5.31 -2.69 -5.59
N THR A 55 5.48 -1.72 -4.68
CA THR A 55 6.65 -0.82 -4.67
C THR A 55 7.98 -1.59 -4.70
N SER A 56 8.06 -2.69 -3.93
CA SER A 56 9.26 -3.52 -3.86
C SER A 56 9.51 -4.27 -5.16
N MET A 57 8.44 -4.64 -5.87
CA MET A 57 8.55 -5.28 -7.17
C MET A 57 8.99 -4.31 -8.27
N LEU A 58 8.44 -3.09 -8.29
CA LEU A 58 8.63 -2.12 -9.37
C LEU A 58 10.05 -1.57 -9.47
N TYR A 59 10.81 -1.56 -8.37
CA TYR A 59 12.12 -0.93 -8.30
C TYR A 59 13.19 -1.86 -7.74
N HIS A 60 14.38 -1.84 -8.33
CA HIS A 60 15.55 -2.58 -7.83
C HIS A 60 16.02 -2.13 -6.45
N HIS A 61 15.78 -0.86 -6.09
CA HIS A 61 16.01 -0.36 -4.74
C HIS A 61 14.86 -0.67 -3.77
N HIS A 62 13.79 -1.33 -4.24
CA HIS A 62 12.64 -1.76 -3.45
C HIS A 62 11.91 -0.62 -2.71
N GLY A 63 12.04 0.63 -3.17
CA GLY A 63 11.57 1.82 -2.45
C GLY A 63 12.33 2.14 -1.15
N LEU A 64 13.38 1.39 -0.81
CA LEU A 64 14.15 1.62 0.41
C LEU A 64 15.05 2.85 0.27
N TYR A 65 15.07 3.70 1.30
CA TYR A 65 15.84 4.95 1.36
C TYR A 65 15.59 5.90 0.18
N MET A 66 14.42 5.79 -0.45
CA MET A 66 14.01 6.63 -1.56
C MET A 66 12.75 7.39 -1.20
N SER A 67 12.69 8.64 -1.63
CA SER A 67 11.50 9.47 -1.53
C SER A 67 10.99 9.74 -2.93
N PHE A 68 9.68 9.62 -3.11
CA PHE A 68 9.02 9.88 -4.38
C PHE A 68 8.42 11.29 -4.33
N THR A 69 9.07 12.22 -5.04
CA THR A 69 8.66 13.63 -5.09
C THR A 69 7.57 13.88 -6.14
N GLY A 70 7.41 12.93 -7.07
CA GLY A 70 6.53 13.08 -8.23
C GLY A 70 7.29 13.45 -9.50
N ASN A 71 8.62 13.60 -9.46
CA ASN A 71 9.44 13.69 -10.66
C ASN A 71 9.41 12.36 -11.42
N TYR A 72 9.13 12.41 -12.73
CA TYR A 72 8.90 11.21 -13.55
C TYR A 72 10.17 10.37 -13.73
N GLU A 73 11.35 10.99 -13.57
CA GLU A 73 12.65 10.29 -13.60
C GLU A 73 12.82 9.29 -12.45
N GLU A 74 12.09 9.47 -11.35
CA GLU A 74 12.11 8.53 -10.21
C GLU A 74 11.35 7.24 -10.51
N TYR A 75 10.38 7.29 -11.43
CA TYR A 75 9.51 6.16 -11.77
C TYR A 75 9.98 5.41 -13.02
N PHE A 76 10.54 6.14 -13.99
CA PHE A 76 10.95 5.62 -15.29
C PHE A 76 12.44 5.81 -15.47
N GLY A 77 13.22 4.78 -15.13
CA GLY A 77 14.67 4.80 -15.28
C GLY A 77 15.27 3.41 -15.16
N MET A 78 16.60 3.36 -15.04
CA MET A 78 17.33 2.09 -14.86
C MET A 78 17.08 1.45 -13.49
N SER A 79 16.45 2.16 -12.56
CA SER A 79 16.02 1.64 -11.27
C SER A 79 14.75 0.78 -11.37
N THR A 80 13.95 0.93 -12.44
CA THR A 80 12.70 0.20 -12.64
C THR A 80 12.97 -1.25 -13.04
N ASP A 81 12.43 -2.22 -12.29
CA ASP A 81 12.55 -3.65 -12.61
C ASP A 81 11.54 -4.02 -13.71
N VAL A 82 12.01 -3.99 -14.96
CA VAL A 82 11.18 -4.29 -16.13
C VAL A 82 10.66 -5.73 -16.12
N ASP A 83 11.43 -6.68 -15.59
CA ASP A 83 11.00 -8.09 -15.52
C ASP A 83 9.78 -8.23 -14.57
N ALA A 84 9.79 -7.49 -13.46
CA ALA A 84 8.66 -7.44 -12.53
C ALA A 84 7.44 -6.75 -13.14
N VAL A 85 7.62 -5.64 -13.85
CA VAL A 85 6.54 -4.93 -14.56
C VAL A 85 5.87 -5.86 -15.59
N VAL A 86 6.66 -6.59 -16.38
CA VAL A 86 6.15 -7.56 -17.36
C VAL A 86 5.36 -8.67 -16.66
N TYR A 87 5.85 -9.21 -15.55
CA TYR A 87 5.08 -10.19 -14.77
C TYR A 87 3.73 -9.62 -14.30
N LEU A 88 3.69 -8.40 -13.77
CA LEU A 88 2.45 -7.76 -13.31
C LEU A 88 1.46 -7.53 -14.45
N MET A 89 1.94 -7.13 -15.64
CA MET A 89 1.10 -7.02 -16.85
C MET A 89 0.54 -8.38 -17.29
N LEU A 90 1.35 -9.45 -17.26
CA LEU A 90 0.89 -10.79 -17.57
C LEU A 90 -0.13 -11.30 -16.53
N ALA A 91 0.11 -11.00 -15.26
CA ALA A 91 -0.80 -11.35 -14.17
C ALA A 91 -2.16 -10.65 -14.32
N SER A 92 -2.17 -9.36 -14.65
CA SER A 92 -3.42 -8.61 -14.81
C SER A 92 -4.25 -9.07 -16.00
N GLU A 93 -3.61 -9.31 -17.16
CA GLU A 93 -4.27 -9.89 -18.32
C GLU A 93 -4.78 -11.32 -18.05
N LEU A 94 -3.99 -12.16 -17.35
CA LEU A 94 -4.43 -13.50 -16.99
C LEU A 94 -5.67 -13.47 -16.09
N VAL A 95 -5.64 -12.69 -15.00
CA VAL A 95 -6.76 -12.59 -14.06
C VAL A 95 -8.02 -12.13 -14.79
N ARG A 96 -7.91 -11.12 -15.65
CA ARG A 96 -9.05 -10.64 -16.45
C ARG A 96 -9.55 -11.66 -17.47
N SER A 97 -8.65 -12.46 -18.05
CA SER A 97 -9.01 -13.51 -19.01
C SER A 97 -9.75 -14.68 -18.37
N VAL A 98 -9.39 -15.03 -17.13
CA VAL A 98 -10.03 -16.11 -16.36
C VAL A 98 -11.33 -15.62 -15.76
N ARG A 99 -11.33 -14.41 -15.20
CA ARG A 99 -12.45 -13.81 -14.50
C ARG A 99 -12.56 -12.31 -14.81
N PRO A 100 -13.37 -11.91 -15.81
CA PRO A 100 -13.46 -10.51 -16.26
C PRO A 100 -13.93 -9.51 -15.19
N ASP A 101 -14.72 -9.98 -14.22
CA ASP A 101 -15.23 -9.22 -13.08
C ASP A 101 -14.26 -9.14 -11.89
N ALA A 102 -13.12 -9.84 -11.95
CA ALA A 102 -12.15 -9.84 -10.86
C ALA A 102 -11.51 -8.47 -10.67
N VAL A 103 -11.33 -8.09 -9.40
CA VAL A 103 -10.72 -6.81 -9.00
C VAL A 103 -9.27 -7.01 -8.59
N MET A 104 -8.36 -6.22 -9.15
CA MET A 104 -6.96 -6.21 -8.75
C MET A 104 -6.56 -4.89 -8.10
N ILE A 105 -6.00 -4.96 -6.89
CA ILE A 105 -5.57 -3.82 -6.10
C ILE A 105 -4.06 -3.87 -5.90
N ALA A 106 -3.35 -2.79 -6.21
CA ALA A 106 -1.92 -2.66 -5.95
C ALA A 106 -1.64 -1.92 -4.63
N GLU A 107 -0.83 -2.53 -3.77
CA GLU A 107 -0.20 -1.87 -2.64
C GLU A 107 1.12 -1.21 -3.11
N ASP A 108 1.01 0.04 -3.56
CA ASP A 108 2.13 0.85 -4.04
C ASP A 108 2.16 2.22 -3.36
N VAL A 109 3.24 2.44 -2.58
CA VAL A 109 3.54 3.69 -1.87
C VAL A 109 4.12 4.73 -2.83
N SER A 110 4.87 4.31 -3.85
CA SER A 110 5.55 5.25 -4.76
C SER A 110 4.55 6.09 -5.54
N GLY A 111 3.45 5.47 -5.97
CA GLY A 111 2.51 6.05 -6.89
C GLY A 111 3.03 6.06 -8.32
N MET A 112 3.45 4.91 -8.84
CA MET A 112 3.87 4.77 -10.23
C MET A 112 2.75 5.20 -11.21
N PRO A 113 3.01 6.13 -12.15
CA PRO A 113 2.04 6.45 -13.21
C PRO A 113 1.76 5.25 -14.11
N GLY A 114 0.49 5.03 -14.46
CA GLY A 114 0.08 3.94 -15.35
C GLY A 114 -0.14 2.59 -14.65
N LEU A 115 0.06 2.52 -13.32
CA LEU A 115 -0.14 1.30 -12.54
C LEU A 115 -1.58 0.78 -12.66
N CYS A 116 -2.55 1.70 -12.59
CA CYS A 116 -3.98 1.38 -12.68
C CYS A 116 -4.60 1.73 -14.06
N VAL A 117 -3.80 1.63 -15.12
CA VAL A 117 -4.24 1.81 -16.51
C VAL A 117 -4.21 0.44 -17.21
N PRO A 118 -5.17 0.13 -18.11
CA PRO A 118 -5.20 -1.16 -18.82
C PRO A 118 -3.91 -1.45 -19.58
N VAL A 119 -3.52 -2.73 -19.66
CA VAL A 119 -2.32 -3.17 -20.39
C VAL A 119 -2.38 -2.81 -21.86
N ALA A 120 -3.56 -2.90 -22.49
CA ALA A 120 -3.78 -2.50 -23.88
C ALA A 120 -3.50 -1.00 -24.15
N GLU A 121 -3.56 -0.14 -23.13
CA GLU A 121 -3.23 1.30 -23.21
C GLU A 121 -1.77 1.58 -22.82
N GLY A 122 -0.98 0.55 -22.50
CA GLY A 122 0.41 0.68 -22.05
C GLY A 122 0.56 0.83 -20.52
N GLY A 123 -0.48 0.53 -19.74
CA GLY A 123 -0.41 0.47 -18.28
C GLY A 123 -0.06 -0.92 -17.75
N ILE A 124 -0.12 -1.09 -16.42
CA ILE A 124 0.18 -2.36 -15.73
C ILE A 124 -1.09 -3.22 -15.53
N GLY A 125 -2.27 -2.61 -15.55
CA GLY A 125 -3.56 -3.32 -15.59
C GLY A 125 -4.26 -3.52 -14.25
N PHE A 126 -3.79 -2.92 -13.14
CA PHE A 126 -4.53 -2.93 -11.89
C PHE A 126 -5.81 -2.08 -11.98
N ASP A 127 -6.83 -2.42 -11.20
CA ASP A 127 -8.07 -1.64 -11.13
C ASP A 127 -7.95 -0.47 -10.15
N TYR A 128 -7.31 -0.72 -9.03
CA TYR A 128 -7.14 0.25 -7.95
C TYR A 128 -5.73 0.22 -7.38
N ARG A 129 -5.32 1.33 -6.77
CA ARG A 129 -4.18 1.38 -5.85
C ARG A 129 -4.62 1.88 -4.48
N LEU A 130 -3.85 1.56 -3.45
CA LEU A 130 -4.09 2.03 -2.09
C LEU A 130 -3.62 3.49 -1.90
N ALA A 131 -4.42 4.32 -1.23
CA ALA A 131 -4.05 5.69 -0.84
C ALA A 131 -3.20 5.70 0.44
N MET A 132 -1.99 5.16 0.35
CA MET A 132 -1.18 4.85 1.54
C MET A 132 -0.71 6.08 2.34
N SER A 133 -0.76 7.29 1.77
CA SER A 133 -0.38 8.53 2.46
C SER A 133 -1.47 9.09 3.39
N LEU A 134 -2.72 8.62 3.29
CA LEU A 134 -3.81 9.17 4.09
C LEU A 134 -3.74 8.79 5.58
N PRO A 135 -3.43 7.53 5.95
CA PRO A 135 -3.23 7.19 7.36
C PRO A 135 -2.09 7.96 8.02
N ASP A 136 -0.97 8.14 7.31
CA ASP A 136 0.18 8.91 7.83
C ASP A 136 -0.18 10.36 8.11
N MET A 137 -1.02 10.97 7.26
CA MET A 137 -1.56 12.31 7.49
C MET A 137 -2.38 12.37 8.78
N TRP A 138 -3.30 11.42 8.99
CA TRP A 138 -4.15 11.39 10.18
C TRP A 138 -3.32 11.17 11.45
N ILE A 139 -2.34 10.25 11.42
CA ILE A 139 -1.42 10.04 12.54
C ILE A 139 -0.65 11.32 12.86
N SER A 140 -0.07 11.99 11.86
CA SER A 140 0.70 13.22 12.08
C SER A 140 -0.17 14.33 12.68
N LEU A 141 -1.42 14.48 12.21
CA LEU A 141 -2.37 15.44 12.78
C LEU A 141 -2.71 15.11 14.24
N LEU A 142 -3.04 13.86 14.54
CA LEU A 142 -3.45 13.44 15.89
C LEU A 142 -2.29 13.46 16.90
N LYS A 143 -1.06 13.19 16.44
CA LYS A 143 0.13 13.09 17.29
C LYS A 143 0.81 14.43 17.54
N ASP A 144 0.97 15.23 16.49
CA ASP A 144 1.89 16.38 16.52
C ASP A 144 1.17 17.74 16.45
N VAL A 145 -0.13 17.78 16.11
CA VAL A 145 -0.84 19.02 15.82
C VAL A 145 -2.12 19.17 16.67
N LYS A 146 -2.19 20.25 17.46
CA LYS A 146 -3.44 20.60 18.17
C LYS A 146 -4.57 20.92 17.20
N ASP A 147 -5.80 20.56 17.57
CA ASP A 147 -7.02 20.71 16.76
C ASP A 147 -7.17 22.10 16.12
N GLU A 148 -6.92 23.17 16.87
CA GLU A 148 -7.12 24.54 16.38
C GLU A 148 -6.14 24.93 15.26
N ARG A 149 -5.09 24.13 15.06
CA ARG A 149 -4.05 24.34 14.05
C ARG A 149 -4.20 23.42 12.84
N TRP A 150 -5.26 22.61 12.79
CA TRP A 150 -5.50 21.72 11.66
C TRP A 150 -5.79 22.54 10.39
N GLY A 151 -4.91 22.41 9.40
CA GLY A 151 -5.06 23.10 8.13
C GLY A 151 -6.07 22.39 7.22
N MET A 152 -7.30 22.88 7.14
CA MET A 152 -8.35 22.28 6.28
C MET A 152 -7.90 22.15 4.82
N ASN A 153 -7.15 23.13 4.31
CA ASN A 153 -6.58 23.07 2.96
C ASN A 153 -5.59 21.92 2.79
N GLN A 154 -4.80 21.61 3.82
CA GLN A 154 -3.83 20.49 3.78
C GLN A 154 -4.57 19.15 3.76
N ILE A 155 -5.61 18.99 4.60
CA ILE A 155 -6.44 17.78 4.65
C ILE A 155 -7.12 17.56 3.30
N VAL A 156 -7.81 18.57 2.78
CA VAL A 156 -8.49 18.48 1.48
C VAL A 156 -7.48 18.20 0.36
N SER A 157 -6.33 18.88 0.38
CA SER A 157 -5.27 18.65 -0.60
C SER A 157 -4.80 17.21 -0.56
N ALA A 158 -4.48 16.65 0.61
CA ALA A 158 -4.02 15.28 0.73
C ALA A 158 -5.08 14.25 0.29
N MET A 159 -6.35 14.44 0.69
CA MET A 159 -7.47 13.57 0.28
C MET A 159 -7.77 13.63 -1.23
N CYS A 160 -7.47 14.75 -1.87
CA CYS A 160 -7.74 14.99 -3.28
C CYS A 160 -6.51 14.87 -4.20
N ASN A 161 -5.30 14.77 -3.63
CA ASN A 161 -4.04 14.66 -4.38
C ASN A 161 -3.85 13.23 -4.90
N ARG A 162 -4.54 12.93 -5.99
CA ARG A 162 -4.44 11.68 -6.74
C ARG A 162 -4.50 11.97 -8.24
N ARG A 163 -4.02 11.03 -9.05
CA ARG A 163 -4.15 11.13 -10.51
C ARG A 163 -5.63 11.07 -10.89
N ARG A 164 -6.15 12.18 -11.40
CA ARG A 164 -7.57 12.32 -11.73
C ARG A 164 -7.90 11.60 -13.03
N GLY A 165 -9.10 11.00 -13.09
CA GLY A 165 -9.69 10.47 -14.32
C GLY A 165 -9.47 8.97 -14.51
N ARG A 166 -8.23 8.53 -14.77
CA ARG A 166 -7.98 7.15 -15.24
C ARG A 166 -7.53 6.15 -14.17
N GLU A 167 -6.94 6.61 -13.08
CA GLU A 167 -6.49 5.73 -12.00
C GLU A 167 -7.44 5.83 -10.81
N LYS A 168 -7.99 4.68 -10.38
CA LYS A 168 -8.84 4.61 -9.19
C LYS A 168 -8.00 4.34 -7.96
N THR A 169 -8.48 4.79 -6.81
CA THR A 169 -7.77 4.65 -5.55
C THR A 169 -8.74 4.22 -4.45
N VAL A 170 -8.32 3.27 -3.62
CA VAL A 170 -9.01 2.91 -2.39
C VAL A 170 -8.43 3.74 -1.26
N ALA A 171 -9.27 4.60 -0.67
CA ALA A 171 -8.92 5.43 0.47
C ALA A 171 -9.34 4.76 1.78
N TYR A 172 -8.53 4.93 2.81
CA TYR A 172 -8.77 4.43 4.16
C TYR A 172 -8.12 5.39 5.17
N ALA A 173 -8.72 5.53 6.34
CA ALA A 173 -8.23 6.42 7.40
C ALA A 173 -7.13 5.76 8.25
N GLU A 174 -7.25 4.45 8.46
CA GLU A 174 -6.31 3.62 9.20
C GLU A 174 -6.17 2.25 8.52
N SER A 175 -5.06 1.55 8.77
CA SER A 175 -4.80 0.22 8.21
C SER A 175 -4.06 -0.69 9.18
N HIS A 176 -3.97 -1.96 8.80
CA HIS A 176 -3.14 -2.93 9.50
C HIS A 176 -1.65 -2.55 9.57
N ASP A 177 -1.15 -1.68 8.70
CA ASP A 177 0.27 -1.28 8.71
C ASP A 177 0.63 -0.57 10.00
N GLN A 178 -0.31 0.20 10.55
CA GLN A 178 -0.16 0.89 11.84
C GLN A 178 0.03 -0.12 12.98
N SER A 179 -0.65 -1.27 12.93
CA SER A 179 -0.48 -2.32 13.94
C SER A 179 0.89 -3.00 13.82
N ILE A 180 1.45 -3.11 12.62
CA ILE A 180 2.76 -3.74 12.37
C ILE A 180 3.89 -2.85 12.91
N VAL A 181 3.81 -1.54 12.71
CA VAL A 181 4.81 -0.58 13.24
C VAL A 181 4.65 -0.31 14.73
N GLY A 182 3.62 -0.86 15.37
CA GLY A 182 3.33 -0.67 16.80
C GLY A 182 2.72 0.70 17.12
N ASP A 183 2.03 1.31 16.16
CA ASP A 183 1.28 2.53 16.36
C ASP A 183 -0.11 2.24 16.98
N LYS A 184 -0.79 3.30 17.41
CA LYS A 184 -2.15 3.27 17.98
C LYS A 184 -3.19 3.38 16.86
N THR A 185 -4.37 2.80 17.08
CA THR A 185 -5.55 3.07 16.23
C THR A 185 -5.98 4.53 16.37
N ILE A 186 -6.73 5.06 15.40
CA ILE A 186 -7.29 6.42 15.47
C ILE A 186 -8.12 6.60 16.74
N ALA A 187 -8.94 5.60 17.08
CA ALA A 187 -9.74 5.62 18.30
C ALA A 187 -8.85 5.78 19.56
N PHE A 188 -7.74 5.06 19.63
CA PHE A 188 -6.84 5.10 20.78
C PHE A 188 -5.93 6.33 20.78
N TRP A 189 -5.64 6.92 19.61
CA TRP A 189 -5.07 8.27 19.50
C TRP A 189 -6.01 9.35 20.04
N LEU A 190 -7.32 9.21 19.83
CA LEU A 190 -8.31 10.21 20.23
C LEU A 190 -8.73 10.15 21.70
N MET A 191 -8.84 8.94 22.27
CA MET A 191 -9.43 8.72 23.60
C MET A 191 -8.47 8.14 24.64
N ASP A 192 -7.38 7.50 24.20
CA ASP A 192 -6.35 6.87 25.04
C ASP A 192 -6.95 6.10 26.24
N ALA A 193 -6.47 6.35 27.46
CA ALA A 193 -6.91 5.63 28.66
C ALA A 193 -8.40 5.82 28.99
N GLU A 194 -9.03 6.92 28.54
CA GLU A 194 -10.45 7.17 28.81
C GLU A 194 -11.38 6.22 28.05
N MET A 195 -10.88 5.55 27.00
CA MET A 195 -11.61 4.50 26.30
C MET A 195 -11.96 3.32 27.23
N TYR A 196 -11.13 3.01 28.24
CA TYR A 196 -11.36 1.85 29.11
C TYR A 196 -12.50 2.04 30.11
N THR A 197 -12.77 3.29 30.49
CA THR A 197 -13.72 3.61 31.58
C THR A 197 -14.88 4.49 31.13
N GLY A 198 -14.75 5.21 30.03
CA GLY A 198 -15.71 6.21 29.57
C GLY A 198 -16.63 5.77 28.42
N MET A 199 -16.56 4.51 27.99
CA MET A 199 -17.38 3.94 26.90
C MET A 199 -18.69 3.27 27.37
N GLY A 200 -19.11 3.52 28.62
CA GLY A 200 -20.35 2.97 29.17
C GLY A 200 -21.60 3.60 28.53
N ASP A 201 -22.63 2.80 28.27
CA ASP A 201 -23.94 3.24 27.75
C ASP A 201 -25.03 3.25 28.85
N ASP A 202 -24.62 3.46 30.10
CA ASP A 202 -25.50 3.43 31.29
C ASP A 202 -26.26 4.74 31.52
N GLY A 203 -26.27 5.63 30.53
CA GLY A 203 -26.88 6.95 30.61
C GLY A 203 -26.03 7.99 31.34
N THR A 204 -24.83 7.65 31.82
CA THR A 204 -23.88 8.65 32.30
C THR A 204 -23.27 9.40 31.11
N PRO A 205 -23.23 10.75 31.11
CA PRO A 205 -22.57 11.49 30.05
C PRO A 205 -21.08 11.10 30.01
N GLY A 206 -20.63 10.58 28.87
CA GLY A 206 -19.22 10.34 28.62
C GLY A 206 -18.38 11.61 28.82
N SER A 207 -17.10 11.44 29.12
CA SER A 207 -16.20 12.58 29.27
C SER A 207 -16.13 13.42 27.98
N VAL A 208 -15.68 14.66 28.09
CA VAL A 208 -15.47 15.52 26.92
C VAL A 208 -14.48 14.89 25.94
N VAL A 209 -13.49 14.14 26.44
CA VAL A 209 -12.50 13.42 25.62
C VAL A 209 -13.16 12.30 24.82
N VAL A 210 -13.99 11.47 25.46
CA VAL A 210 -14.73 10.40 24.77
C VAL A 210 -15.73 10.97 23.78
N ALA A 211 -16.49 12.00 24.16
CA ALA A 211 -17.44 12.67 23.27
C ALA A 211 -16.74 13.24 22.01
N ARG A 212 -15.58 13.88 22.18
CA ARG A 212 -14.75 14.35 21.07
C ARG A 212 -14.23 13.18 20.22
N GLY A 213 -13.70 12.14 20.86
CA GLY A 213 -13.15 10.99 20.16
C GLY A 213 -14.17 10.24 19.32
N MET A 214 -15.38 10.02 19.84
CA MET A 214 -16.48 9.42 19.07
C MET A 214 -16.95 10.28 17.89
N ALA A 215 -16.90 11.62 18.03
CA ALA A 215 -17.33 12.50 16.95
C ALA A 215 -16.30 12.61 15.81
N MET A 216 -15.01 12.43 16.12
CA MET A 216 -13.92 12.52 15.15
C MET A 216 -13.59 11.18 14.47
N HIS A 217 -13.94 10.06 15.10
CA HIS A 217 -13.76 8.71 14.57
C HIS A 217 -14.90 8.33 13.62
#